data_AF-A0A0A7PL90-F1
#
_entry.id   AF-A0A0A7PL90-F1
#
_cell.length_a   1.000
_cell.length_b   1.000
_cell.length_c   1.000
_cell.angle_alpha   90.00
_cell.angle_beta   90.00
_cell.angle_gamma   90.00
#
_symmetry.space_group_name_H-M   'P 1'
#
loop_
_entity.id
_entity.type
_entity.pdbx_description
1 polymer ?
#
loop_
_entity_poly.entity_id
_entity_poly.type
_entity_poly.pdbx_seq_one_letter_code
_entity_poly.pdbx_strand_id
1 'polypeptide(L)'
;MTDKRDLELRLVSSTSKSEVDEEHARRRLTWPLRELTANLLRTVRGAGKPYAVAEQIFAVANALQEYREAAGCWPSEYDIRTALDRDARWPEGKPNDDMGYGIDEMVDGSLQIAASQLVGQMPQEAAGRHQLFEGLKVVEDIRAKNWAAANKSRKVAAPRKARPKL
;
A
#
# COMPACT_ATOMS: atom_id res chain seq x y z
N MET A 1 53.24 -13.53 -23.93
CA MET A 1 52.02 -14.06 -24.56
C MET A 1 51.69 -15.34 -23.77
N THR A 2 50.67 -15.43 -22.93
CA THR A 2 49.37 -14.74 -22.94
C THR A 2 48.90 -14.60 -21.48
N ASP A 3 48.78 -13.34 -21.05
CA ASP A 3 48.21 -12.89 -19.78
C ASP A 3 46.70 -13.19 -19.79
N LYS A 4 46.33 -14.42 -19.42
CA LYS A 4 44.96 -14.75 -19.05
C LYS A 4 44.80 -14.39 -17.58
N ARG A 5 44.51 -13.11 -17.36
CA ARG A 5 43.62 -12.69 -16.29
C ARG A 5 42.31 -13.43 -16.49
N ASP A 6 42.26 -14.66 -15.98
CA ASP A 6 41.01 -15.32 -15.67
C ASP A 6 40.30 -14.37 -14.71
N LEU A 7 39.39 -13.58 -15.29
CA LEU A 7 38.30 -12.98 -14.56
C LEU A 7 37.50 -14.16 -13.98
N GLU A 8 37.99 -14.66 -12.85
CA GLU A 8 37.16 -15.35 -11.88
C GLU A 8 36.04 -14.38 -11.53
N LEU A 9 34.93 -14.53 -12.25
CA LEU A 9 33.61 -14.10 -11.81
C LEU A 9 33.33 -14.86 -10.52
N ARG A 10 33.91 -14.36 -9.44
CA ARG A 10 33.67 -14.78 -8.06
C ARG A 10 32.23 -14.37 -7.80
N LEU A 11 31.30 -15.32 -7.99
CA LEU A 11 29.90 -15.15 -7.69
C LEU A 11 29.77 -14.84 -6.19
N VAL A 12 29.75 -13.56 -5.85
CA VAL A 12 29.41 -13.07 -4.51
C VAL A 12 27.89 -13.17 -4.40
N SER A 13 27.40 -14.38 -4.20
CA SER A 13 26.11 -14.58 -3.55
C SER A 13 26.36 -15.40 -2.29
N SER A 14 27.01 -14.77 -1.31
CA SER A 14 27.09 -15.28 0.05
C SER A 14 25.75 -15.10 0.78
N THR A 15 24.63 -15.36 0.10
CA THR A 15 23.33 -15.47 0.76
C THR A 15 23.29 -16.87 1.32
N SER A 16 23.37 -16.98 2.65
CA SER A 16 23.33 -18.27 3.32
C SER A 16 22.04 -19.02 2.97
N LYS A 17 22.07 -20.36 2.97
CA LYS A 17 20.85 -21.18 2.76
C LYS A 17 19.72 -20.76 3.72
N SER A 18 20.08 -20.39 4.95
CA SER A 18 19.17 -19.82 5.94
C SER A 18 18.50 -18.51 5.49
N GLU A 19 19.24 -17.58 4.87
CA GLU A 19 18.65 -16.34 4.34
C GLU A 19 17.67 -16.61 3.19
N VAL A 20 17.97 -17.59 2.34
CA VAL A 20 17.08 -18.01 1.25
C VAL A 20 15.80 -18.64 1.82
N ASP A 21 15.94 -19.54 2.79
CA ASP A 21 14.81 -20.21 3.44
C ASP A 21 13.92 -19.21 4.22
N GLU A 22 14.53 -18.22 4.88
CA GLU A 22 13.83 -17.12 5.55
C GLU A 22 13.05 -16.23 4.56
N GLU A 23 13.67 -15.83 3.45
CA GLU A 23 13.00 -15.02 2.43
C GLU A 23 11.83 -15.78 1.77
N HIS A 24 11.99 -17.08 1.50
CA HIS A 24 10.90 -17.91 1.02
C HIS A 24 9.75 -18.03 2.03
N ALA A 25 10.07 -18.20 3.31
CA ALA A 25 9.09 -18.22 4.38
C ALA A 25 8.35 -16.87 4.51
N ARG A 26 9.06 -15.73 4.43
CA ARG A 26 8.49 -14.38 4.44
C ARG A 26 7.48 -14.19 3.30
N ARG A 27 7.81 -14.64 2.09
CA ARG A 27 6.90 -14.59 0.93
C ARG A 27 5.65 -15.44 1.13
N ARG A 28 5.81 -16.66 1.68
CA ARG A 28 4.68 -17.55 1.97
C ARG A 28 3.73 -16.99 3.03
N LEU A 29 4.25 -16.28 4.03
CA LEU A 29 3.45 -15.62 5.06
C LEU A 29 2.63 -14.43 4.53
N THR A 30 3.16 -13.73 3.53
CA THR A 30 2.57 -12.48 3.03
C THR A 30 1.15 -12.67 2.49
N TRP A 31 0.90 -13.73 1.72
CA TRP A 31 -0.40 -13.94 1.09
C TRP A 31 -1.53 -14.24 2.09
N PRO A 32 -1.41 -15.22 3.01
CA PRO A 32 -2.43 -15.49 4.02
C PRO A 32 -2.76 -14.25 4.88
N LEU A 33 -1.75 -13.47 5.28
CA LEU A 33 -1.94 -12.23 6.05
C LEU A 33 -2.79 -11.20 5.28
N ARG A 34 -2.47 -10.98 4.00
CA ARG A 34 -3.22 -10.05 3.14
C ARG A 34 -4.63 -10.53 2.89
N GLU A 35 -4.81 -11.82 2.66
CA GLU A 35 -6.11 -12.42 2.37
C GLU A 35 -7.07 -12.29 3.57
N LEU A 36 -6.59 -12.68 4.76
CA LEU A 36 -7.35 -12.52 6.00
C LEU A 36 -7.69 -11.05 6.26
N THR A 37 -6.69 -10.16 6.23
CA THR A 37 -6.88 -8.73 6.51
C THR A 37 -7.88 -8.09 5.53
N ALA A 38 -7.74 -8.37 4.24
CA ALA A 38 -8.66 -7.83 3.24
C ALA A 38 -10.08 -8.38 3.41
N ASN A 39 -10.25 -9.64 3.83
CA ASN A 39 -11.57 -10.19 4.12
C ASN A 39 -12.19 -9.57 5.39
N LEU A 40 -11.40 -9.35 6.44
CA LEU A 40 -11.86 -8.68 7.66
C LEU A 40 -12.33 -7.26 7.36
N LEU A 41 -11.53 -6.46 6.63
CA LEU A 41 -11.91 -5.10 6.21
C LEU A 41 -13.20 -5.10 5.37
N ARG A 42 -13.34 -6.04 4.41
CA ARG A 42 -14.57 -6.17 3.63
C ARG A 42 -15.76 -6.61 4.49
N THR A 43 -15.54 -7.48 5.47
CA THR A 43 -16.60 -7.97 6.37
C THR A 43 -17.11 -6.85 7.26
N VAL A 44 -16.22 -6.04 7.84
CA VAL A 44 -16.58 -4.83 8.60
C VAL A 44 -17.39 -3.86 7.73
N ARG A 45 -17.04 -3.72 6.45
CA ARG A 45 -17.80 -2.92 5.47
C ARG A 45 -19.13 -3.56 5.02
N GLY A 46 -19.37 -4.85 5.30
CA GLY A 46 -20.57 -5.58 4.87
C GLY A 46 -20.49 -6.24 3.48
N ALA A 47 -19.31 -6.36 2.89
CA ALA A 47 -19.08 -6.97 1.57
C ALA A 47 -18.07 -8.13 1.58
N GLY A 48 -17.75 -8.66 2.78
CA GLY A 48 -16.79 -9.74 2.97
C GLY A 48 -17.41 -11.13 2.96
N LYS A 49 -16.60 -12.13 3.31
CA LYS A 49 -17.00 -13.53 3.47
C LYS A 49 -16.80 -13.93 4.94
N PRO A 50 -17.78 -13.68 5.84
CA PRO A 50 -17.63 -13.98 7.27
C PRO A 50 -17.32 -15.47 7.54
N TYR A 51 -17.91 -16.37 6.74
CA TYR A 51 -17.70 -17.81 6.86
C TYR A 51 -16.27 -18.28 6.52
N ALA A 52 -15.49 -17.47 5.77
CA ALA A 52 -14.12 -17.79 5.41
C ALA A 52 -13.10 -17.36 6.49
N VAL A 53 -13.53 -16.60 7.51
CA VAL A 53 -12.62 -16.04 8.53
C VAL A 53 -11.90 -17.15 9.29
N ALA A 54 -12.61 -18.20 9.71
CA ALA A 54 -12.01 -19.31 10.45
C ALA A 54 -10.92 -20.02 9.65
N GLU A 55 -11.19 -20.36 8.39
CA GLU A 55 -10.23 -20.98 7.47
C GLU A 55 -8.99 -20.09 7.24
N GLN A 56 -9.20 -18.79 7.04
CA GLN A 56 -8.11 -17.84 6.82
C GLN A 56 -7.24 -17.63 8.07
N ILE A 57 -7.82 -17.71 9.28
CA ILE A 57 -7.05 -17.71 10.54
C ILE A 57 -6.13 -18.94 10.57
N PHE A 58 -6.63 -20.12 10.22
CA PHE A 58 -5.79 -21.33 10.17
C PHE A 58 -4.67 -21.21 9.11
N ALA A 59 -4.96 -20.64 7.94
CA ALA A 59 -3.95 -20.41 6.92
C ALA A 59 -2.81 -19.50 7.41
N VAL A 60 -3.13 -18.43 8.14
CA VAL A 60 -2.13 -17.55 8.77
C VAL A 60 -1.35 -18.28 9.85
N ALA A 61 -2.03 -19.03 10.73
CA ALA A 61 -1.37 -19.79 11.80
C ALA A 61 -0.37 -20.83 11.25
N ASN A 62 -0.76 -21.56 10.20
CA ASN A 62 0.12 -22.51 9.52
C ASN A 62 1.32 -21.81 8.88
N ALA A 63 1.11 -20.69 8.18
CA ALA A 63 2.20 -19.94 7.56
C ALA A 63 3.18 -19.36 8.59
N LEU A 64 2.68 -18.93 9.76
CA LEU A 64 3.52 -18.49 10.88
C LEU A 64 4.35 -19.64 11.46
N GLN A 65 3.76 -20.84 11.55
CA GLN A 65 4.46 -22.03 12.01
C GLN A 65 5.56 -22.45 11.02
N GLU A 66 5.26 -22.50 9.73
CA GLU A 66 6.26 -22.76 8.67
C GLU A 66 7.39 -21.73 8.68
N TYR A 67 7.07 -20.46 8.92
CA TYR A 67 8.07 -19.41 9.07
C TYR A 67 9.02 -19.71 10.23
N ARG A 68 8.46 -20.05 11.39
CA ARG A 68 9.25 -20.37 12.58
C ARG A 68 10.13 -21.60 12.39
N GLU A 69 9.66 -22.61 11.67
CA GLU A 69 10.43 -23.81 11.37
C GLU A 69 11.62 -23.51 10.43
N ALA A 70 11.43 -22.61 9.46
CA ALA A 70 12.48 -22.22 8.52
C ALA A 70 13.50 -21.23 9.13
N ALA A 71 13.02 -20.21 9.83
CA ALA A 71 13.85 -19.10 10.33
C ALA A 71 14.33 -19.28 11.78
N GLY A 72 13.75 -20.22 12.54
CA GLY A 72 14.03 -20.44 13.96
C GLY A 72 13.45 -19.37 14.90
N CYS A 73 12.75 -18.37 14.37
CA CYS A 73 12.14 -17.26 15.11
C CYS A 73 10.77 -16.90 14.52
N TRP A 74 10.01 -16.07 15.25
CA TRP A 74 8.78 -15.49 14.70
C TRP A 74 9.11 -14.32 13.76
N PRO A 75 8.23 -14.00 12.78
CA PRO A 75 8.41 -12.83 11.94
C PRO A 75 8.53 -11.56 12.77
N SER A 76 9.41 -10.66 12.36
CA SER A 76 9.58 -9.37 13.03
C SER A 76 8.38 -8.46 12.79
N GLU A 77 8.26 -7.40 13.61
CA GLU A 77 7.30 -6.32 13.35
C GLU A 77 7.46 -5.75 11.93
N TYR A 78 8.71 -5.62 11.47
CA TYR A 78 9.02 -5.16 10.12
C TYR A 78 8.45 -6.10 9.05
N ASP A 79 8.56 -7.42 9.23
CA ASP A 79 8.03 -8.40 8.28
C ASP A 79 6.51 -8.34 8.19
N ILE A 80 5.82 -8.27 9.35
CA ILE A 80 4.36 -8.18 9.40
C ILE A 80 3.88 -6.86 8.79
N ARG A 81 4.51 -5.74 9.14
CA ARG A 81 4.18 -4.41 8.59
C ARG A 81 4.38 -4.38 7.08
N THR A 82 5.50 -4.92 6.58
CA THR A 82 5.79 -4.97 5.14
C THR A 82 4.80 -5.90 4.40
N ALA A 83 4.41 -7.02 5.01
CA ALA A 83 3.41 -7.91 4.44
C ALA A 83 2.04 -7.23 4.30
N LEU A 84 1.65 -6.39 5.28
CA LEU A 84 0.37 -5.68 5.29
C LEU A 84 0.40 -4.30 4.64
N ASP A 85 1.57 -3.83 4.22
CA ASP A 85 1.72 -2.55 3.57
C ASP A 85 0.91 -2.50 2.24
N ARG A 86 -0.01 -1.54 2.17
CA ARG A 86 -0.88 -1.30 1.00
C ARG A 86 -0.07 -0.83 -0.21
N ASP A 87 1.11 -0.29 0.04
CA ASP A 87 1.95 0.45 -0.89
C ASP A 87 3.06 -0.41 -1.47
N ALA A 88 3.30 -1.59 -0.90
CA ALA A 88 4.32 -2.55 -1.32
C ALA A 88 4.22 -3.03 -2.78
N ARG A 89 3.15 -2.69 -3.49
CA ARG A 89 3.00 -2.93 -4.94
C ARG A 89 3.78 -1.92 -5.79
N TRP A 90 4.38 -0.89 -5.18
CA TRP A 90 5.16 0.17 -5.82
C TRP A 90 6.63 0.10 -5.35
N PRO A 91 7.43 -0.84 -5.87
CA PRO A 91 8.79 -1.10 -5.38
C PRO A 91 9.77 0.07 -5.59
N GLU A 92 9.49 0.96 -6.55
CA GLU A 92 10.28 2.16 -6.82
C GLU A 92 9.76 3.41 -6.08
N GLY A 93 8.80 3.22 -5.16
CA GLY A 93 8.03 4.29 -4.54
C GLY A 93 6.77 4.61 -5.32
N LYS A 94 5.74 5.10 -4.62
CA LYS A 94 4.56 5.65 -5.28
C LYS A 94 4.95 6.83 -6.16
N PRO A 95 4.34 7.02 -7.33
CA PRO A 95 4.33 8.32 -7.98
C PRO A 95 3.95 9.35 -6.92
N ASN A 96 4.85 10.31 -6.66
CA ASN A 96 4.56 11.45 -5.79
C ASN A 96 3.60 12.40 -6.52
N ASP A 97 2.39 11.93 -6.80
CA ASP A 97 1.30 12.80 -7.17
C ASP A 97 0.51 13.16 -5.91
N ASP A 98 0.31 14.47 -5.71
CA ASP A 98 -0.36 15.01 -4.53
C ASP A 98 -1.78 14.42 -4.36
N MET A 99 -2.38 13.95 -5.46
CA MET A 99 -3.72 13.36 -5.47
C MET A 99 -3.74 12.00 -4.79
N GLY A 100 -2.76 11.14 -5.10
CA GLY A 100 -2.56 9.83 -4.49
C GLY A 100 -2.27 9.98 -3.01
N TYR A 101 -1.39 10.92 -2.64
CA TYR A 101 -1.14 11.26 -1.24
C TYR A 101 -2.43 11.64 -0.50
N GLY A 102 -3.23 12.57 -1.06
CA GLY A 102 -4.51 12.95 -0.45
C GLY A 102 -5.49 11.79 -0.31
N ILE A 103 -5.56 10.89 -1.30
CA ILE A 103 -6.39 9.68 -1.24
C ILE A 103 -5.89 8.73 -0.15
N ASP A 104 -4.58 8.54 -0.01
CA ASP A 104 -4.00 7.66 0.99
C ASP A 104 -4.28 8.14 2.42
N GLU A 105 -4.10 9.44 2.69
CA GLU A 105 -4.47 10.05 3.97
C GLU A 105 -5.96 9.84 4.29
N MET A 106 -6.83 9.98 3.28
CA MET A 106 -8.26 9.70 3.44
C MET A 106 -8.53 8.23 3.80
N VAL A 107 -7.84 7.29 3.15
CA VAL A 107 -8.01 5.85 3.42
C VAL A 107 -7.48 5.50 4.79
N ASP A 108 -6.30 5.98 5.17
CA ASP A 108 -5.66 5.69 6.46
C ASP A 108 -6.48 6.25 7.62
N GLY A 109 -6.91 7.51 7.52
CA GLY A 109 -7.81 8.12 8.50
C GLY A 109 -9.14 7.36 8.64
N SER A 110 -9.71 6.91 7.52
CA SER A 110 -10.94 6.09 7.54
C SER A 110 -10.75 4.73 8.21
N LEU A 111 -9.62 4.06 7.94
CA LEU A 111 -9.28 2.79 8.57
C LEU A 111 -9.07 2.95 10.08
N GLN A 112 -8.39 4.01 10.50
CA GLN A 112 -8.18 4.32 11.91
C GLN A 112 -9.50 4.58 12.65
N ILE A 113 -10.43 5.32 12.04
CA ILE A 113 -11.78 5.55 12.59
C ILE A 113 -12.50 4.22 12.76
N ALA A 114 -12.55 3.39 11.70
CA ALA A 114 -13.25 2.11 11.74
C ALA A 114 -12.66 1.17 12.81
N ALA A 115 -11.33 1.09 12.90
CA ALA A 115 -10.65 0.32 13.92
C ALA A 115 -10.98 0.83 15.33
N SER A 116 -10.93 2.14 15.54
CA SER A 116 -11.23 2.78 16.82
C SER A 116 -12.66 2.52 17.28
N GLN A 117 -13.62 2.56 16.35
CA GLN A 117 -15.04 2.27 16.63
C GLN A 117 -15.28 0.81 17.02
N LEU A 118 -14.56 -0.14 16.41
CA LEU A 118 -14.67 -1.56 16.75
C LEU A 118 -14.22 -1.88 18.19
N VAL A 119 -13.28 -1.10 18.74
CA VAL A 119 -12.72 -1.32 20.08
C VAL A 119 -13.06 -0.23 21.10
N GLY A 120 -13.93 0.73 20.76
CA GLY A 120 -14.41 1.78 21.67
C GLY A 120 -13.37 2.85 22.04
N GLN A 121 -12.45 3.17 21.15
CA GLN A 121 -11.30 4.06 21.40
C GLN A 121 -11.51 5.49 20.86
N MET A 122 -12.23 6.33 21.61
CA MET A 122 -12.64 7.68 21.18
C MET A 122 -11.49 8.66 20.80
N PRO A 123 -10.35 8.73 21.52
CA PRO A 123 -9.25 9.63 21.13
C PRO A 123 -8.63 9.28 19.77
N GLN A 124 -8.49 7.99 19.48
CA GLN A 124 -7.94 7.48 18.22
C GLN A 124 -8.89 7.78 17.04
N GLU A 125 -10.19 7.88 17.29
CA GLU A 125 -11.16 8.33 16.30
C GLU A 125 -10.94 9.80 15.89
N ALA A 126 -10.64 10.69 16.85
CA ALA A 126 -10.38 12.10 16.55
C ALA A 126 -9.14 12.28 15.67
N ALA A 127 -8.07 11.51 15.93
CA ALA A 127 -6.87 11.49 15.09
C ALA A 127 -7.20 11.00 13.67
N GLY A 128 -7.95 9.91 13.53
CA GLY A 128 -8.36 9.40 12.22
C GLY A 128 -9.25 10.39 11.45
N ARG A 129 -10.15 11.11 12.13
CA ARG A 129 -10.96 12.18 11.52
C ARG A 129 -10.08 13.32 11.00
N HIS A 130 -9.12 13.78 11.79
CA HIS A 130 -8.21 14.84 11.36
C HIS A 130 -7.45 14.43 10.09
N GLN A 131 -6.88 13.23 10.08
CA GLN A 131 -6.15 12.70 8.93
C GLN A 131 -7.02 12.60 7.67
N LEU A 132 -8.25 12.09 7.81
CA LEU A 132 -9.22 12.01 6.72
C LEU A 132 -9.50 13.39 6.10
N PHE A 133 -9.69 14.41 6.93
CA PHE A 133 -10.01 15.76 6.46
C PHE A 133 -8.82 16.49 5.84
N GLU A 134 -7.59 16.25 6.33
CA GLU A 134 -6.38 16.78 5.67
C GLU A 134 -6.22 16.18 4.26
N GLY A 135 -6.43 14.86 4.10
CA GLY A 135 -6.43 14.24 2.78
C GLY A 135 -7.52 14.80 1.85
N LEU A 136 -8.73 15.02 2.36
CA LEU A 136 -9.83 15.64 1.59
C LEU A 136 -9.46 17.03 1.08
N LYS A 137 -8.87 17.86 1.95
CA LYS A 137 -8.43 19.22 1.59
C LYS A 137 -7.42 19.20 0.45
N VAL A 138 -6.44 18.30 0.50
CA VAL A 138 -5.47 18.13 -0.59
C VAL A 138 -6.16 17.79 -1.92
N VAL A 139 -7.10 16.83 -1.90
CA VAL A 139 -7.86 16.43 -3.09
C VAL A 139 -8.71 17.58 -3.64
N GLU A 140 -9.37 18.36 -2.78
CA GLU A 140 -10.18 19.52 -3.17
C GLU A 140 -9.32 20.62 -3.82
N ASP A 141 -8.16 20.93 -3.23
CA ASP A 141 -7.23 21.91 -3.77
C ASP A 141 -6.73 21.53 -5.17
N ILE A 142 -6.40 20.26 -5.38
CA ILE A 142 -5.96 19.75 -6.69
C ILE A 142 -7.10 19.85 -7.71
N ARG A 143 -8.33 19.46 -7.33
CA ARG A 143 -9.50 19.58 -8.21
C ARG A 143 -9.77 21.03 -8.59
N ALA A 144 -9.68 21.95 -7.64
CA ALA A 144 -9.86 23.38 -7.88
C ALA A 144 -8.80 23.93 -8.86
N LYS A 145 -7.52 23.56 -8.67
CA LYS A 145 -6.42 23.92 -9.58
C LYS A 145 -6.66 23.38 -11.00
N ASN A 146 -7.04 22.11 -11.12
CA ASN A 146 -7.31 21.46 -12.41
C ASN A 146 -8.49 22.13 -13.13
N TRP A 147 -9.56 22.46 -12.40
CA TRP A 147 -10.71 23.17 -12.96
C TRP A 147 -10.34 24.58 -13.43
N ALA A 148 -9.57 25.32 -12.63
CA ALA A 148 -9.11 26.66 -13.01
C ALA A 148 -8.20 26.63 -14.25
N ALA A 149 -7.30 25.65 -14.36
CA ALA A 149 -6.45 25.46 -15.52
C ALA A 149 -7.26 25.11 -16.77
N ALA A 150 -8.21 24.16 -16.68
CA ALA A 150 -9.09 23.79 -17.78
C ALA A 150 -9.92 24.98 -18.28
N ASN A 151 -10.46 25.80 -17.36
CA ASN A 151 -11.21 27.00 -17.72
C ASN A 151 -10.33 28.07 -18.39
N LYS A 152 -9.08 28.27 -17.94
CA LYS A 152 -8.14 29.17 -18.60
C LYS A 152 -7.83 28.70 -20.03
N SER A 153 -7.51 27.42 -20.21
CA SER A 153 -7.23 26.83 -21.53
C SER A 153 -8.43 26.94 -22.48
N ARG A 154 -9.66 26.72 -21.97
CA ARG A 154 -10.89 26.86 -22.76
C ARG A 154 -11.16 28.31 -23.19
N LYS A 155 -10.82 29.31 -22.37
CA LYS A 155 -10.91 30.73 -22.74
C LYS A 155 -9.86 31.12 -23.79
N VAL A 156 -8.65 30.56 -23.71
CA VAL A 156 -7.58 30.82 -24.69
C VAL A 156 -7.88 30.17 -26.05
N ALA A 157 -8.54 29.00 -26.06
CA ALA A 157 -8.89 28.27 -27.29
C ALA A 157 -10.16 28.78 -28.01
N ALA A 158 -10.85 29.81 -27.49
CA ALA A 158 -12.04 30.35 -28.15
C ALA A 158 -11.66 31.09 -29.45
N PRO A 159 -12.26 30.76 -30.61
CA PRO A 159 -11.82 31.33 -31.89
C PRO A 159 -12.23 32.81 -31.99
N ARG A 160 -11.28 33.67 -32.38
CA ARG A 160 -11.54 35.03 -32.87
C ARG A 160 -12.44 34.92 -34.10
N LYS A 161 -13.75 35.10 -33.94
CA LYS A 161 -14.65 35.33 -35.08
C LYS A 161 -14.21 36.61 -35.80
N ALA A 162 -13.51 36.46 -36.92
CA ALA A 162 -13.23 37.55 -37.83
C ALA A 162 -14.55 38.03 -38.45
N ARG A 163 -14.83 39.33 -38.34
CA ARG A 163 -15.91 40.01 -39.08
C ARG A 163 -15.59 39.99 -40.57
N PRO A 164 -16.53 39.63 -41.47
CA PRO A 164 -16.47 40.07 -42.85
C PRO A 164 -16.87 41.55 -42.93
N LYS A 165 -16.11 42.31 -43.72
CA LYS A 165 -16.32 43.74 -44.00
C LYS A 165 -17.51 43.92 -44.95
N LEU A 166 -18.32 44.96 -44.73
CA LEU A 166 -19.21 45.55 -45.73
C LEU A 166 -18.52 46.77 -46.35
#